data_AF-A0A3R7A4T4-F1
#
_entry.id   AF-A0A3R7A4T4-F1
#
_cell.length_a   1.000
_cell.length_b   1.000
_cell.length_c   1.000
_cell.angle_alpha   90.00
_cell.angle_beta   90.00
_cell.angle_gamma   90.00
#
_symmetry.space_group_name_H-M   'P 1'
#
loop_
_entity.id
_entity.type
_entity.pdbx_description
1 polymer ?
#
loop_
_entity_poly.entity_id
_entity_poly.type
_entity_poly.pdbx_seq_one_letter_code
_entity_poly.pdbx_strand_id
1 'polypeptide(L)'
;MNTRGESEYSVIKPTSFYSNEREKTKLNWFCYEFAVGIYDEITGNFGKRLKKYKINDKTIAEFSIYVSKEMKDNILKMLSGEVEKICFSYELIRSYFPHLNDKLVDEMVDALAKVWDDQLGFCVVCPTRCISEKDAYCSLFDDETIPL
;
A
#
# COMPACT_ATOMS: atom_id res chain seq x y z
N MET A 1 -14.12 12.29 24.61
CA MET A 1 -14.65 12.27 23.24
C MET A 1 -13.46 12.53 22.32
N ASN A 2 -12.98 11.49 21.63
CA ASN A 2 -11.85 11.61 20.71
C ASN A 2 -12.31 12.35 19.45
N THR A 3 -11.83 13.57 19.29
CA THR A 3 -11.93 14.33 18.04
C THR A 3 -11.08 13.62 16.98
N ARG A 4 -11.72 12.74 16.21
CA ARG A 4 -11.33 12.44 14.83
C ARG A 4 -11.44 13.75 14.06
N GLY A 5 -10.32 14.43 13.85
CA GLY A 5 -10.33 15.73 13.20
C GLY A 5 -8.98 16.40 13.30
N GLU A 6 -8.03 15.90 12.53
CA GLU A 6 -6.98 16.65 11.85
C GLU A 6 -6.32 15.65 10.90
N SER A 7 -6.52 15.84 9.60
CA SER A 7 -5.85 15.07 8.56
C SER A 7 -4.36 15.41 8.59
N GLU A 8 -3.61 14.73 9.46
CA GLU A 8 -2.15 14.66 9.34
C GLU A 8 -1.84 13.96 8.02
N TYR A 9 -1.56 14.77 7.01
CA TYR A 9 -0.71 14.51 5.85
C TYR A 9 -0.26 13.06 5.73
N SER A 10 -0.81 12.34 4.76
CA SER A 10 -0.30 11.01 4.42
C SER A 10 1.21 11.12 4.17
N VAL A 11 2.01 10.47 5.01
CA VAL A 11 3.48 10.37 4.84
C VAL A 11 3.81 9.82 3.44
N ILE A 12 2.88 9.07 2.85
CA ILE A 12 2.91 8.59 1.48
C ILE A 12 2.19 9.59 0.57
N LYS A 13 2.94 10.23 -0.31
CA LYS A 13 2.40 11.16 -1.30
C LYS A 13 1.95 10.42 -2.57
N PRO A 14 0.80 10.79 -3.19
CA PRO A 14 0.37 10.23 -4.48
C PRO A 14 1.42 10.36 -5.59
N THR A 15 2.20 11.45 -5.56
CA THR A 15 3.33 11.72 -6.45
C THR A 15 4.41 10.63 -6.43
N SER A 16 4.42 9.76 -5.42
CA SER A 16 5.33 8.61 -5.37
C SER A 16 4.99 7.54 -6.41
N PHE A 17 3.80 7.58 -7.02
CA PHE A 17 3.28 6.52 -7.92
C PHE A 17 3.24 6.91 -9.39
N TYR A 18 3.71 8.10 -9.77
CA TYR A 18 3.84 8.50 -11.16
C TYR A 18 5.03 9.46 -11.35
N SER A 19 5.68 9.36 -12.51
CA SER A 19 6.77 10.25 -12.91
C SER A 19 6.36 11.19 -14.06
N ASN A 20 5.23 10.90 -14.70
CA ASN A 20 4.66 11.67 -15.80
C ASN A 20 3.13 11.42 -15.89
N GLU A 21 2.45 12.24 -16.69
CA GLU A 21 0.98 12.18 -16.85
C GLU A 21 0.46 10.83 -17.34
N ARG A 22 1.24 10.08 -18.13
CA ARG A 22 0.80 8.75 -18.63
C ARG A 22 0.77 7.70 -17.54
N GLU A 23 1.50 7.92 -16.45
CA GLU A 23 1.52 7.05 -15.28
C GLU A 23 0.42 7.41 -14.27
N LYS A 24 -0.38 8.46 -14.49
CA LYS A 24 -1.56 8.75 -13.67
C LYS A 24 -2.73 7.83 -14.03
N THR A 25 -2.52 6.52 -13.91
CA THR A 25 -3.53 5.51 -14.21
C THR A 25 -4.30 5.10 -12.97
N LYS A 26 -5.50 4.56 -13.17
CA LYS A 26 -6.33 4.00 -12.10
C LYS A 26 -5.63 2.85 -11.37
N LEU A 27 -4.81 2.06 -12.05
CA LEU A 27 -3.96 1.06 -11.39
C LEU A 27 -2.95 1.69 -10.44
N ASN A 28 -2.29 2.78 -10.86
CA ASN A 28 -1.33 3.46 -10.00
C ASN A 28 -2.00 4.13 -8.81
N TRP A 29 -3.24 4.60 -8.96
CA TRP A 29 -4.06 5.07 -7.83
C TRP A 29 -4.39 3.94 -6.85
N PHE A 30 -4.78 2.78 -7.36
CA PHE A 30 -5.01 1.59 -6.53
C PHE A 30 -3.74 1.19 -5.76
N CYS A 31 -2.57 1.22 -6.40
CA CYS A 31 -1.29 0.98 -5.73
C CYS A 31 -1.00 2.04 -4.66
N TYR A 32 -1.34 3.31 -4.91
CA TYR A 32 -1.20 4.37 -3.90
C TYR A 32 -2.06 4.08 -2.65
N GLU A 33 -3.35 3.79 -2.83
CA GLU A 33 -4.26 3.44 -1.73
C GLU A 33 -3.79 2.18 -0.99
N PHE A 34 -3.29 1.18 -1.72
CA PHE A 34 -2.74 -0.03 -1.12
C PHE A 34 -1.51 0.28 -0.23
N ALA A 35 -0.62 1.17 -0.67
CA ALA A 35 0.52 1.59 0.14
C ALA A 35 0.09 2.36 1.41
N VAL A 36 -0.94 3.20 1.32
CA VAL A 36 -1.52 3.87 2.49
C VAL A 36 -2.08 2.84 3.47
N GLY A 37 -2.83 1.85 2.98
CA GLY A 37 -3.35 0.76 3.81
C GLY A 37 -2.24 -0.03 4.52
N ILE A 38 -1.15 -0.36 3.83
CA ILE A 38 0.02 -1.03 4.43
C ILE A 38 0.61 -0.17 5.55
N TYR A 39 0.80 1.13 5.29
CA TYR A 39 1.36 2.05 6.27
C TYR A 39 0.50 2.14 7.53
N ASP A 40 -0.81 2.30 7.37
CA ASP A 40 -1.76 2.41 8.49
C ASP A 40 -1.80 1.12 9.32
N GLU A 41 -1.87 -0.05 8.66
CA GLU A 41 -1.88 -1.35 9.33
C GLU A 41 -0.56 -1.58 10.10
N ILE A 42 0.58 -1.25 9.50
CA ILE A 42 1.89 -1.48 10.13
C ILE A 42 2.13 -0.51 11.29
N THR A 43 1.85 0.77 11.11
CA THR A 43 2.04 1.77 12.16
C THR A 43 1.08 1.54 13.33
N GLY A 44 -0.18 1.19 13.04
CA GLY A 44 -1.21 0.88 14.03
C GLY A 44 -0.89 -0.33 14.90
N ASN A 45 -0.40 -1.43 14.29
CA ASN A 45 -0.18 -2.69 15.02
C ASN A 45 1.26 -2.90 15.49
N PHE A 46 2.25 -2.43 14.72
CA PHE A 46 3.66 -2.76 14.96
C PHE A 46 4.55 -1.55 15.24
N GLY A 47 4.09 -0.31 15.03
CA GLY A 47 4.92 0.89 15.11
C GLY A 47 5.78 1.00 16.38
N LYS A 48 5.20 0.72 17.56
CA LYS A 48 5.95 0.72 18.84
C LYS A 48 7.04 -0.35 18.90
N ARG A 49 6.82 -1.52 18.31
CA ARG A 49 7.79 -2.64 18.28
C ARG A 49 8.88 -2.36 17.27
N LEU A 50 8.52 -1.86 16.07
CA LEU A 50 9.44 -1.51 14.99
C LEU A 50 10.40 -0.38 15.39
N LYS A 51 9.96 0.58 16.22
CA LYS A 51 10.84 1.61 16.79
C LYS A 51 12.03 1.04 17.57
N LYS A 52 11.90 -0.15 18.20
CA LYS A 52 13.02 -0.84 18.87
C LYS A 52 14.10 -1.31 17.90
N TYR A 53 13.74 -1.51 16.63
CA TYR A 53 14.62 -1.85 15.53
C TYR A 53 15.11 -0.61 14.75
N LYS A 54 14.88 0.60 15.28
CA LYS A 54 15.15 1.88 14.61
C LYS A 54 14.39 2.08 13.29
N ILE A 55 13.30 1.35 13.09
CA ILE A 55 12.39 1.53 11.97
C ILE A 55 11.36 2.58 12.40
N ASN A 56 11.38 3.73 11.73
CA ASN A 56 10.50 4.87 12.01
C ASN A 56 9.40 4.98 10.95
N ASP A 57 8.46 5.91 11.17
CA ASP A 57 7.28 6.06 10.32
C ASP A 57 7.66 6.41 8.87
N LYS A 58 8.75 7.17 8.64
CA LYS A 58 9.27 7.43 7.29
C LYS A 58 9.74 6.13 6.62
N THR A 59 10.50 5.30 7.31
CA THR A 59 10.97 4.00 6.78
C THR A 59 9.79 3.06 6.52
N ILE A 60 8.74 3.08 7.34
CA ILE A 60 7.53 2.30 7.10
C ILE A 60 6.81 2.80 5.84
N ALA A 61 6.74 4.12 5.63
CA ALA A 61 6.17 4.69 4.41
C ALA A 61 6.96 4.29 3.15
N GLU A 62 8.29 4.37 3.20
CA GLU A 62 9.18 3.93 2.11
C GLU A 62 8.99 2.44 1.79
N PHE A 63 8.89 1.60 2.83
CA PHE A 63 8.59 0.17 2.68
C PHE A 63 7.22 -0.06 2.04
N SER A 64 6.20 0.67 2.48
CA SER A 64 4.84 0.52 1.97
C SER A 64 4.74 0.89 0.49
N ILE A 65 5.43 1.97 0.07
CA ILE A 65 5.56 2.36 -1.33
C ILE A 65 6.29 1.28 -2.13
N TYR A 66 7.42 0.79 -1.60
CA TYR A 66 8.21 -0.26 -2.24
C TYR A 66 7.37 -1.52 -2.49
N VAL A 67 6.74 -2.07 -1.45
CA VAL A 67 5.90 -3.28 -1.57
C VAL A 67 4.79 -3.06 -2.60
N SER A 68 4.05 -1.95 -2.50
CA SER A 68 2.95 -1.70 -3.43
C SER A 68 3.40 -1.65 -4.90
N LYS A 69 4.57 -1.06 -5.17
CA LYS A 69 5.16 -1.04 -6.52
C LYS A 69 5.61 -2.41 -6.99
N GLU A 70 6.32 -3.17 -6.15
CA GLU A 70 6.77 -4.53 -6.48
C GLU A 70 5.59 -5.47 -6.77
N MET A 71 4.46 -5.25 -6.10
CA MET A 71 3.27 -6.07 -6.28
C MET A 71 2.47 -5.76 -7.54
N LYS A 72 2.78 -4.68 -8.27
CA LYS A 72 1.99 -4.24 -9.43
C LYS A 72 1.86 -5.33 -10.50
N ASP A 73 2.94 -6.04 -10.81
CA ASP A 73 2.92 -7.13 -11.79
C ASP A 73 2.10 -8.32 -11.29
N ASN A 74 2.21 -8.66 -10.00
CA ASN A 74 1.41 -9.72 -9.39
C ASN A 74 -0.09 -9.39 -9.39
N ILE A 75 -0.43 -8.11 -9.15
CA ILE A 75 -1.81 -7.61 -9.27
C ILE A 75 -2.30 -7.80 -10.69
N LEU A 76 -1.53 -7.39 -11.70
CA LEU A 76 -1.92 -7.56 -13.11
C LEU A 76 -2.14 -9.02 -13.48
N LYS A 77 -1.27 -9.93 -13.03
CA LYS A 77 -1.42 -11.37 -13.23
C LYS A 77 -2.66 -11.94 -12.55
N MET A 78 -2.99 -11.45 -11.36
CA MET A 78 -4.21 -11.88 -10.67
C MET A 78 -5.45 -11.39 -11.43
N LEU A 79 -5.44 -10.14 -11.89
CA LEU A 79 -6.54 -9.54 -12.65
C LEU A 79 -6.74 -10.17 -14.04
N SER A 80 -5.69 -10.71 -14.65
CA SER A 80 -5.78 -11.47 -15.91
C SER A 80 -6.20 -12.93 -15.70
N GLY A 81 -6.26 -13.41 -14.45
CA GLY A 81 -6.52 -14.81 -14.11
C GLY A 81 -5.32 -15.74 -14.29
N GLU A 82 -4.10 -15.21 -14.51
CA GLU A 82 -2.86 -16.01 -14.56
C GLU A 82 -2.52 -16.59 -13.18
N VAL A 83 -2.84 -15.87 -12.11
CA VAL A 83 -2.70 -16.36 -10.72
C VAL A 83 -4.02 -16.21 -9.98
N GLU A 84 -4.34 -17.19 -9.14
CA GLU A 84 -5.59 -17.19 -8.36
C GLU A 84 -5.52 -16.21 -7.18
N LYS A 85 -4.34 -16.06 -6.58
CA LYS A 85 -4.14 -15.29 -5.35
C LYS A 85 -2.81 -14.57 -5.35
N ILE A 86 -2.78 -13.43 -4.67
CA ILE A 86 -1.55 -12.74 -4.33
C ILE A 86 -0.94 -13.37 -3.08
N CYS A 87 0.37 -13.59 -3.12
CA CYS A 87 1.15 -14.07 -1.97
C CYS A 87 2.24 -13.04 -1.64
N PHE A 88 2.33 -12.68 -0.35
CA PHE A 88 3.45 -11.89 0.17
C PHE A 88 4.50 -12.85 0.72
N SER A 89 5.74 -12.73 0.24
CA SER A 89 6.81 -13.63 0.68
C SER A 89 7.46 -13.10 1.96
N TYR A 90 7.82 -14.03 2.85
CA TYR A 90 8.70 -13.76 3.99
C TYR A 90 9.99 -13.03 3.56
N GLU A 91 10.57 -13.48 2.44
CA GLU A 91 11.80 -12.93 1.88
C GLU A 91 11.70 -11.46 1.45
N LEU A 92 10.53 -11.00 0.97
CA LEU A 92 10.30 -9.60 0.62
C LEU A 92 10.55 -8.70 1.83
N ILE A 93 9.97 -9.07 2.97
CA ILE A 93 10.08 -8.31 4.22
C ILE A 93 11.47 -8.48 4.81
N ARG A 94 12.01 -9.71 4.80
CA ARG A 94 13.32 -9.99 5.39
C ARG A 94 14.45 -9.30 4.64
N SER A 95 14.37 -9.21 3.31
CA SER A 95 15.34 -8.50 2.49
C SER A 95 15.33 -7.00 2.77
N TYR A 96 14.15 -6.42 2.99
CA TYR A 96 14.01 -5.00 3.30
C TYR A 96 14.40 -4.67 4.75
N PHE A 97 14.06 -5.56 5.69
CA PHE A 97 14.36 -5.40 7.12
C PHE A 97 15.17 -6.59 7.68
N PRO A 98 16.47 -6.67 7.37
CA PRO A 98 17.29 -7.86 7.66
C PRO A 98 17.48 -8.17 9.15
N HIS A 99 17.21 -7.19 10.02
CA HIS A 99 17.42 -7.29 11.47
C HIS A 99 16.16 -7.62 12.26
N LEU A 100 15.00 -7.79 11.62
CA LEU A 100 13.81 -8.25 12.31
C LEU A 100 13.97 -9.71 12.73
N ASN A 101 13.28 -10.08 13.81
CA ASN A 101 13.14 -11.49 14.17
C ASN A 101 12.02 -12.12 13.33
N ASP A 102 12.09 -13.44 13.18
CA ASP A 102 11.20 -14.18 12.28
C ASP A 102 9.73 -14.01 12.65
N LYS A 103 9.40 -14.01 13.95
CA LYS A 103 8.04 -13.76 14.44
C LYS A 103 7.46 -12.44 13.94
N LEU A 104 8.24 -11.36 13.98
CA LEU A 104 7.75 -10.05 13.53
C LEU A 104 7.66 -9.99 12.01
N VAL A 105 8.51 -10.72 11.29
CA VAL A 105 8.40 -10.85 9.84
C VAL A 105 7.11 -11.59 9.47
N ASP A 106 6.82 -12.72 10.10
CA ASP A 106 5.59 -13.49 9.88
C ASP A 106 4.33 -12.63 10.14
N GLU A 107 4.30 -11.92 11.27
CA GLU A 107 3.19 -11.02 11.60
C GLU A 107 3.03 -9.87 10.58
N MET A 108 4.12 -9.40 9.97
CA MET A 108 4.05 -8.41 8.90
C MET A 108 3.56 -9.02 7.59
N VAL A 109 3.90 -10.27 7.28
CA VAL A 109 3.33 -10.99 6.12
C VAL A 109 1.82 -11.10 6.26
N ASP A 110 1.34 -11.50 7.44
CA ASP A 110 -0.10 -11.58 7.74
C ASP A 110 -0.80 -10.23 7.61
N ALA A 111 -0.14 -9.16 8.06
CA ALA A 111 -0.67 -7.80 7.93
C ALA A 111 -0.80 -7.35 6.46
N LEU A 112 0.20 -7.66 5.63
CA LEU A 112 0.13 -7.37 4.19
C LEU A 112 -1.01 -8.14 3.52
N ALA A 113 -1.19 -9.42 3.86
CA ALA A 113 -2.28 -10.24 3.35
C ALA A 113 -3.65 -9.67 3.78
N LYS A 114 -3.78 -9.26 5.03
CA LYS A 114 -5.01 -8.60 5.53
C LYS A 114 -5.32 -7.32 4.76
N VAL A 115 -4.34 -6.42 4.58
CA VAL A 115 -4.55 -5.16 3.84
C VAL A 115 -4.98 -5.46 2.40
N TRP A 116 -4.40 -6.48 1.78
CA TRP A 116 -4.77 -6.90 0.44
C TRP A 116 -6.24 -7.35 0.37
N ASP A 117 -6.66 -8.22 1.27
CA ASP A 117 -8.04 -8.72 1.33
C ASP A 117 -9.04 -7.59 1.63
N ASP A 118 -8.70 -6.68 2.56
CA ASP A 118 -9.50 -5.50 2.89
C ASP A 118 -9.66 -4.60 1.64
N GLN A 119 -8.56 -4.27 0.94
CA GLN A 119 -8.56 -3.44 -0.26
C GLN A 119 -9.42 -4.05 -1.39
N LEU A 120 -9.32 -5.35 -1.61
CA LEU A 120 -10.17 -6.05 -2.59
C LEU A 120 -11.65 -6.03 -2.20
N GLY A 121 -11.96 -6.21 -0.90
CA GLY A 121 -13.32 -6.13 -0.39
C GLY A 121 -13.97 -4.77 -0.67
N PHE A 122 -13.22 -3.67 -0.46
CA PHE A 122 -13.69 -2.32 -0.79
C PHE A 122 -13.86 -2.10 -2.31
N CYS A 123 -13.01 -2.70 -3.13
CA CYS A 123 -13.07 -2.52 -4.58
C CYS A 123 -14.35 -3.06 -5.22
N VAL A 124 -15.05 -4.01 -4.60
CA VAL A 124 -16.33 -4.54 -5.10
C VAL A 124 -17.40 -3.46 -5.21
N VAL A 125 -17.37 -2.47 -4.31
CA VAL A 125 -18.38 -1.38 -4.25
C VAL A 125 -17.80 -0.01 -4.59
N CYS A 126 -16.50 0.08 -4.86
CA CYS A 126 -15.81 1.35 -5.06
C CYS A 126 -16.22 2.01 -6.39
N PRO A 127 -16.71 3.27 -6.36
CA PRO A 127 -17.14 3.98 -7.57
C PRO A 127 -15.98 4.33 -8.51
N THR A 128 -14.75 4.42 -7.98
CA THR A 128 -13.55 4.77 -8.76
C THR A 128 -13.19 3.69 -9.80
N ARG A 129 -13.61 2.43 -9.57
CA ARG A 129 -13.43 1.31 -10.51
C ARG A 129 -11.97 1.10 -10.90
N CYS A 130 -11.05 1.28 -9.94
CA CYS A 130 -9.62 1.32 -10.22
C CYS A 130 -9.10 0.05 -10.91
N ILE A 131 -9.66 -1.10 -10.55
CA ILE A 131 -9.29 -2.41 -11.09
C ILE A 131 -9.88 -2.65 -12.50
N SER A 132 -11.19 -2.44 -12.67
CA SER A 132 -11.85 -2.73 -13.96
C SER A 132 -11.45 -1.73 -15.06
N GLU A 133 -11.05 -0.52 -14.67
CA GLU A 133 -10.61 0.55 -15.58
C GLU A 133 -9.12 0.87 -15.40
N LYS A 134 -8.31 -0.14 -15.03
CA LYS A 134 -6.89 -0.02 -14.62
C LYS A 134 -5.99 0.84 -15.52
N ASP A 135 -6.24 0.85 -16.83
CA ASP A 135 -5.43 1.56 -17.82
C ASP A 135 -5.95 2.99 -18.09
N ALA A 136 -7.12 3.35 -17.55
CA ALA A 136 -7.70 4.67 -17.71
C ALA A 136 -6.97 5.70 -16.83
N TYR A 137 -7.02 6.96 -17.28
CA TYR A 137 -6.55 8.10 -16.51
C TYR A 137 -7.29 8.20 -15.17
N CYS A 138 -6.57 8.52 -14.10
CA CYS A 138 -7.13 8.75 -12.77
C CYS A 138 -7.01 10.23 -12.39
N SER A 139 -8.13 10.95 -12.48
CA SER A 139 -8.21 12.37 -12.12
C SER A 139 -7.96 12.64 -10.64
N LEU A 140 -7.99 11.62 -9.77
CA LEU A 140 -7.68 11.77 -8.34
C LEU A 140 -6.23 12.20 -8.10
N PHE A 141 -5.32 11.96 -9.05
CA PHE A 141 -3.96 12.51 -8.97
C PHE A 141 -3.89 14.02 -9.20
N ASP A 142 -4.94 14.65 -9.73
CA ASP A 142 -5.02 16.10 -9.97
C ASP A 142 -5.90 16.82 -8.95
N ASP A 143 -6.55 16.07 -8.08
CA ASP A 143 -7.46 16.65 -7.11
C ASP A 143 -6.65 17.39 -6.05
N GLU A 144 -6.65 18.72 -6.11
CA GLU A 144 -5.94 19.60 -5.17
C GLU A 144 -6.46 19.48 -3.73
N THR A 145 -7.62 18.85 -3.52
CA THR A 145 -8.14 18.53 -2.18
C THR A 145 -7.48 17.29 -1.59
N ILE A 146 -6.83 16.47 -2.42
CA ILE A 146 -5.98 15.35 -2.01
C ILE A 146 -4.55 15.88 -1.89
N PRO A 147 -3.96 15.91 -0.67
CA PRO A 147 -2.64 16.49 -0.49
C PRO A 147 -1.55 15.70 -1.25
N LEU A 148 -0.87 16.38 -2.18
CA LEU A 148 0.28 15.90 -2.96
C LEU A 148 1.61 16.02 -2.21
#